data_AF-A0AA39U0Z2-F1
#
_entry.id   AF-A0AA39U0Z2-F1
#
_cell.length_a   1.000
_cell.length_b   1.000
_cell.length_c   1.000
_cell.angle_alpha   90.00
_cell.angle_beta   90.00
_cell.angle_gamma   90.00
#
_symmetry.space_group_name_H-M   'P 1'
#
loop_
_entity.id
_entity.type
_entity.pdbx_description
1 polymer ?
#
loop_
_entity_poly.entity_id
_entity_poly.type
_entity_poly.pdbx_seq_one_letter_code
_entity_poly.pdbx_strand_id
1 'polypeptide(L)'
;FEEEVKYCGELMQCHSHCNVCYKYGHTTCRFNFPHKYVLWSYYDKESKSVITSCCDVLVNYFNNFITVYCWNNHDMKCILSGKSCKAAMYYVTDYITKMSLKTYKILSLM
;
A
#
# COMPACT_ATOMS: atom_id res chain seq x y z
N PHE A 1 -13.15 -10.31 -20.51
CA PHE A 1 -12.37 -10.44 -19.27
C PHE A 1 -10.90 -10.05 -19.45
N GLU A 2 -10.03 -10.82 -20.11
CA GLU A 2 -8.59 -10.47 -20.19
C GLU A 2 -8.31 -9.11 -20.85
N GLU A 3 -9.03 -8.80 -21.93
CA GLU A 3 -8.97 -7.49 -22.59
C GLU A 3 -9.41 -6.36 -21.65
N GLU A 4 -10.44 -6.59 -20.83
CA GLU A 4 -10.92 -5.62 -19.86
C GLU A 4 -9.94 -5.45 -18.70
N VAL A 5 -9.29 -6.53 -18.25
CA VAL A 5 -8.22 -6.48 -17.25
C VAL A 5 -7.08 -5.62 -17.78
N LYS A 6 -6.66 -5.83 -19.02
CA LYS A 6 -5.60 -5.05 -19.65
C LYS A 6 -6.01 -3.58 -19.76
N TYR A 7 -7.17 -3.30 -20.34
CA TYR A 7 -7.70 -1.94 -20.52
C TYR A 7 -7.80 -1.19 -19.19
N CYS A 8 -8.43 -1.80 -18.18
CA CYS A 8 -8.57 -1.17 -16.87
C CYS A 8 -7.25 -1.07 -16.12
N GLY A 9 -6.36 -2.06 -16.26
CA GLY A 9 -5.01 -2.05 -15.69
C GLY A 9 -4.19 -0.87 -16.20
N GLU A 10 -4.11 -0.71 -17.52
CA GLU A 10 -3.39 0.38 -18.17
C GLU A 10 -3.98 1.76 -17.82
N LEU A 11 -5.31 1.86 -17.78
CA LEU A 11 -5.99 3.12 -17.51
C LEU A 11 -5.93 3.55 -16.04
N MET A 12 -5.95 2.61 -15.10
CA MET A 12 -6.23 2.92 -13.68
C MET A 12 -5.13 2.51 -12.70
N GLN A 13 -4.31 1.51 -13.01
CA GLN A 13 -3.28 0.99 -12.10
C GLN A 13 -1.89 1.56 -12.37
N CYS A 14 -1.68 2.18 -13.54
CA CYS A 14 -0.43 2.83 -13.92
C CYS A 14 -0.24 4.16 -13.19
N HIS A 15 0.82 4.25 -12.41
CA HIS A 15 1.22 5.47 -11.72
C HIS A 15 1.88 6.46 -12.67
N SER A 16 1.43 7.71 -12.62
CA SER A 16 2.09 8.84 -13.24
C SER A 16 2.41 9.89 -12.18
N HIS A 17 3.64 10.41 -12.19
CA HIS A 17 4.04 11.40 -11.20
C HIS A 17 3.27 12.70 -11.40
N CYS A 18 2.69 13.19 -10.31
CA CYS A 18 1.95 14.44 -10.24
C CYS A 18 2.30 15.18 -8.95
N ASN A 19 1.83 16.41 -8.80
CA ASN A 19 2.14 17.26 -7.63
C ASN A 19 1.82 16.60 -6.29
N VAL A 20 0.84 15.68 -6.24
CA VAL A 20 0.48 14.94 -5.02
C VAL A 20 1.61 14.02 -4.54
N CYS A 21 2.48 13.55 -5.45
CA CYS A 21 3.63 12.71 -5.11
C CYS A 21 4.61 13.41 -4.16
N TYR A 22 4.70 14.74 -4.23
CA TYR A 22 5.65 15.56 -3.50
C TYR A 22 4.97 16.38 -2.38
N LYS A 23 3.67 16.11 -2.12
CA LYS A 23 2.92 16.75 -1.04
C LYS A 23 3.56 16.40 0.31
N TYR A 24 3.43 17.30 1.28
CA TYR A 24 3.98 17.15 2.65
C TYR A 24 5.51 17.10 2.72
N GLY A 25 6.20 17.75 1.77
CA GLY A 25 7.66 17.87 1.79
C GLY A 25 8.40 16.60 1.38
N HIS A 26 7.71 15.67 0.70
CA HIS A 26 8.34 14.49 0.14
C HIS A 26 9.27 14.86 -1.02
N THR A 27 10.56 14.50 -0.91
CA THR A 27 11.57 14.69 -1.97
C THR A 27 11.50 13.61 -3.05
N THR A 28 10.93 12.46 -2.72
CA THR A 28 10.67 11.33 -3.61
C THR A 28 9.17 11.05 -3.70
N CYS A 29 8.74 10.15 -4.57
CA CYS A 29 7.33 9.81 -4.67
C CYS A 29 6.80 9.26 -3.34
N ARG A 30 5.85 9.97 -2.72
CA ARG A 30 5.18 9.57 -1.47
C ARG A 30 4.52 8.20 -1.55
N PHE A 31 4.16 7.74 -2.74
CA PHE A 31 3.55 6.42 -2.98
C PHE A 31 4.59 5.30 -3.18
N ASN A 32 5.88 5.59 -3.02
CA ASN A 32 7.00 4.64 -3.18
C ASN A 32 7.10 4.00 -4.58
N PHE A 33 6.88 4.83 -5.61
CA PHE A 33 7.24 4.49 -6.99
C PHE A 33 8.64 5.01 -7.34
N PRO A 34 9.39 4.29 -8.19
CA PRO A 34 9.05 3.00 -8.79
C PRO A 34 9.12 1.84 -7.77
N HIS A 35 8.28 0.83 -7.96
CA HIS A 35 8.37 -0.43 -7.23
C HIS A 35 9.62 -1.22 -7.61
N LYS A 36 9.97 -2.21 -6.79
CA LYS A 36 11.05 -3.14 -7.12
C LYS A 36 10.56 -4.10 -8.20
N TYR A 37 11.31 -4.22 -9.30
CA TYR A 37 11.06 -5.24 -10.31
C TYR A 37 11.25 -6.65 -9.73
N VAL A 38 10.24 -7.50 -9.86
CA VAL A 38 10.25 -8.89 -9.38
C VAL A 38 9.55 -9.77 -10.41
N LEU A 39 10.30 -10.66 -11.05
CA LEU A 39 9.76 -11.52 -12.10
C LEU A 39 8.78 -12.57 -11.56
N TRP A 40 9.11 -13.18 -10.42
CA TRP A 40 8.32 -14.26 -9.81
C TRP A 40 8.06 -13.97 -8.35
N SER A 41 6.82 -14.22 -7.90
CA SER A 41 6.48 -14.14 -6.49
C SER A 41 7.29 -15.18 -5.68
N TYR A 42 7.82 -14.77 -4.53
CA TYR A 42 8.61 -15.65 -3.66
C TYR A 42 8.47 -15.27 -2.19
N TYR A 43 8.76 -16.23 -1.31
CA TYR A 43 8.88 -15.97 0.12
C TYR A 43 10.33 -15.63 0.47
N ASP A 44 10.54 -14.45 1.02
CA ASP A 44 11.83 -14.03 1.54
C ASP A 44 12.01 -14.47 2.99
N LYS A 45 12.94 -15.39 3.23
CA LYS A 45 13.19 -15.98 4.56
C LYS A 45 13.75 -14.98 5.56
N GLU A 46 14.56 -14.02 5.10
CA GLU A 46 15.21 -13.05 5.96
C GLU A 46 14.20 -12.04 6.52
N SER A 47 13.44 -11.37 5.63
CA SER A 47 12.41 -10.42 6.05
C SER A 47 11.11 -11.09 6.53
N LYS A 48 10.97 -12.41 6.32
CA LYS A 48 9.75 -13.18 6.54
C LYS A 48 8.55 -12.65 5.73
N SER A 49 8.82 -12.09 4.55
CA SER A 49 7.82 -11.41 3.73
C SER A 49 7.46 -12.23 2.49
N VAL A 50 6.21 -12.13 2.05
CA VAL A 50 5.77 -12.65 0.76
C VAL A 50 5.94 -11.51 -0.24
N ILE A 51 6.84 -11.69 -1.20
CA ILE A 51 7.08 -10.73 -2.26
C ILE A 51 6.28 -11.17 -3.48
N THR A 52 5.44 -10.28 -3.99
CA THR A 52 4.63 -10.49 -5.19
C THR A 52 5.39 -10.06 -6.43
N SER A 53 5.14 -10.73 -7.55
CA SER A 53 5.68 -10.32 -8.85
C SER A 53 5.21 -8.91 -9.22
N CYS A 54 6.13 -8.12 -9.77
CA CYS A 54 5.92 -6.77 -10.27
C CYS A 54 6.83 -6.61 -11.49
N CYS A 55 6.27 -6.88 -12.67
CA CYS A 55 7.00 -6.82 -13.94
C CYS A 55 6.96 -5.43 -14.57
N ASP A 56 6.04 -4.57 -14.11
CA ASP A 56 6.03 -3.15 -14.42
C ASP A 56 6.12 -2.36 -13.11
N VAL A 57 7.22 -1.64 -12.93
CA VAL A 57 7.55 -0.93 -11.69
C VAL A 57 6.66 0.29 -11.42
N LEU A 58 5.87 0.72 -12.40
CA LEU A 58 4.91 1.82 -12.27
C LEU A 58 3.47 1.34 -12.08
N VAL A 59 3.23 0.03 -12.03
CA VAL A 59 1.89 -0.54 -11.85
C VAL A 59 1.69 -0.95 -10.40
N ASN A 60 0.56 -0.56 -9.80
CA ASN A 60 0.15 -1.03 -8.47
C ASN A 60 -0.10 -2.54 -8.48
N TYR A 61 -0.02 -3.18 -7.31
CA TYR A 61 -0.43 -4.57 -7.17
C TYR A 61 -1.96 -4.66 -7.23
N PHE A 62 -2.51 -5.27 -8.29
CA PHE A 62 -3.96 -5.30 -8.52
C PHE A 62 -4.49 -6.74 -8.61
N ASN A 63 -5.80 -6.90 -8.40
CA ASN A 63 -6.50 -8.15 -8.66
C ASN A 63 -7.34 -8.01 -9.92
N ASN A 64 -7.28 -8.99 -10.82
CA ASN A 64 -8.02 -8.95 -12.08
C ASN A 64 -9.52 -8.76 -11.88
N PHE A 65 -10.13 -9.45 -10.91
CA PHE A 65 -11.56 -9.33 -10.63
C PHE A 65 -11.90 -7.97 -10.03
N ILE A 66 -11.16 -7.52 -9.01
CA ILE A 66 -11.42 -6.20 -8.40
C ILE A 66 -11.26 -5.10 -9.45
N THR A 67 -10.25 -5.18 -10.31
CA THR A 67 -10.03 -4.21 -11.39
C THR A 67 -11.23 -4.15 -12.33
N VAL A 68 -11.71 -5.29 -12.83
CA VAL A 68 -12.80 -5.38 -13.81
C VAL A 68 -14.18 -5.08 -13.20
N TYR A 69 -14.41 -5.36 -11.91
CA TYR A 69 -15.72 -5.12 -11.31
C TYR A 69 -15.84 -3.78 -10.58
N CYS A 70 -14.71 -3.21 -10.11
CA CYS A 70 -14.73 -1.95 -9.35
C CYS A 70 -14.21 -0.74 -10.13
N TRP A 71 -13.46 -0.95 -11.23
CA TRP A 71 -12.98 0.12 -12.11
C TRP A 71 -12.32 1.28 -11.35
N ASN A 72 -11.47 0.95 -10.37
CA ASN A 72 -10.73 1.93 -9.61
C ASN A 72 -9.29 1.46 -9.34
N ASN A 73 -8.43 2.44 -9.06
CA ASN A 73 -7.07 2.19 -8.60
C ASN A 73 -7.11 1.50 -7.22
N HIS A 74 -6.36 0.42 -7.07
CA HIS A 74 -6.19 -0.26 -5.79
C HIS A 74 -4.79 -0.85 -5.69
N ASP A 75 -4.24 -0.83 -4.47
CA ASP A 75 -2.93 -1.36 -4.15
C ASP A 75 -3.08 -2.49 -3.13
N MET A 76 -2.86 -3.73 -3.58
CA MET A 76 -2.97 -4.92 -2.75
C MET A 76 -1.63 -5.35 -2.19
N LYS A 77 -1.57 -5.52 -0.87
CA LYS A 77 -0.36 -5.98 -0.18
C LYS A 77 -0.69 -7.08 0.79
N CYS A 78 0.22 -8.04 0.93
CA CYS A 78 0.10 -9.10 1.93
C CYS A 78 0.45 -8.54 3.32
N ILE A 79 -0.55 -8.01 4.01
CA ILE A 79 -0.38 -7.37 5.34
C ILE A 79 0.21 -8.36 6.35
N LEU A 80 -0.15 -9.64 6.29
CA LEU A 80 0.31 -10.66 7.25
C LEU A 80 1.77 -11.11 7.04
N SER A 81 2.53 -10.45 6.17
CA SER A 81 3.91 -10.83 5.86
C SER A 81 4.95 -9.91 6.53
N GLY A 82 5.95 -10.52 7.15
CA GLY A 82 7.17 -9.88 7.64
C GLY A 82 6.96 -8.58 8.41
N LYS A 83 7.57 -7.50 7.90
CA LYS A 83 7.51 -6.15 8.48
C LYS A 83 6.11 -5.54 8.41
N SER A 84 5.35 -5.80 7.34
CA SER A 84 3.98 -5.29 7.17
C SER A 84 3.06 -5.81 8.28
N CYS A 85 3.24 -7.06 8.70
CA CYS A 85 2.45 -7.67 9.76
C CYS A 85 2.68 -6.94 11.09
N LYS A 86 3.95 -6.75 11.45
CA LYS A 86 4.31 -6.00 12.66
C LYS A 86 3.78 -4.57 12.61
N ALA A 87 3.95 -3.88 11.49
CA ALA A 87 3.46 -2.51 11.33
C ALA A 87 1.93 -2.43 11.49
N ALA A 88 1.19 -3.36 10.89
CA ALA A 88 -0.25 -3.43 11.04
C ALA A 88 -0.67 -3.73 12.50
N MET A 89 0.01 -4.66 13.18
CA MET A 89 -0.23 -4.95 14.59
C MET A 89 -0.02 -3.70 15.47
N TYR A 90 1.09 -2.97 15.26
CA TYR A 90 1.34 -1.73 15.99
C TYR A 90 0.27 -0.67 15.70
N TYR A 91 -0.08 -0.47 14.42
CA TYR A 91 -1.10 0.51 14.03
C TYR A 91 -2.46 0.19 14.65
N VAL A 92 -2.89 -1.06 14.60
CA VAL A 92 -4.16 -1.51 15.21
C VAL A 92 -4.12 -1.34 16.73
N THR A 93 -3.03 -1.73 17.38
CA THR A 93 -2.87 -1.60 18.84
C THR A 93 -2.88 -0.14 19.26
N ASP A 94 -2.11 0.72 18.61
CA ASP A 94 -2.06 2.16 18.89
C ASP A 94 -3.45 2.79 18.75
N TYR A 95 -4.18 2.41 17.70
CA TYR A 95 -5.52 2.93 17.46
C TYR A 95 -6.53 2.46 18.51
N ILE A 96 -6.51 1.17 18.89
CA ILE A 96 -7.43 0.61 19.90
C ILE A 96 -7.12 1.16 21.30
N THR A 97 -5.83 1.28 21.64
CA THR A 97 -5.37 1.80 22.93
C THR A 97 -5.38 3.32 23.02
N LYS A 98 -5.72 4.01 21.92
CA LYS A 98 -5.78 5.47 21.86
C LYS A 98 -6.77 5.99 22.90
N MET A 99 -6.25 6.69 23.90
CA MET A 99 -7.08 7.33 24.92
C MET A 99 -8.10 8.27 24.29
N SER A 100 -9.36 8.12 24.70
CA SER A 100 -10.46 9.00 24.26
C SER A 100 -10.28 10.43 24.80
N LEU A 101 -9.62 10.58 25.95
CA LEU A 101 -9.29 11.86 26.54
C LEU A 101 -7.96 12.38 25.99
N LYS A 102 -8.02 13.57 25.38
CA LYS A 102 -6.82 14.31 24.99
C LYS A 102 -6.02 14.67 26.23
N THR A 103 -4.69 14.62 26.15
CA THR A 103 -3.77 14.85 27.27
C THR A 103 -4.06 16.17 28.02
N TYR A 104 -4.43 17.24 27.32
CA TYR A 104 -4.76 18.52 27.97
C TYR A 104 -6.00 18.43 28.89
N LYS A 105 -6.97 17.55 28.58
CA LYS A 105 -8.16 17.35 29.43
C LYS A 105 -7.79 16.59 30.70
N ILE A 106 -6.82 15.69 30.63
CA ILE A 106 -6.29 14.97 31.79
C ILE A 106 -5.54 15.95 32.69
N LEU A 107 -4.68 16.79 32.09
CA LEU A 107 -3.94 17.82 32.82
C LEU A 107 -4.84 18.88 33.46
N SER A 108 -5.99 19.20 32.86
CA SER A 108 -6.95 20.14 33.47
C SER A 108 -7.75 19.55 34.64
N LEU A 109 -7.70 18.23 34.84
CA LEU A 109 -8.36 17.53 35.95
C LEU A 109 -7.41 17.25 37.12
N MET A 110 -6.12 17.57 36.97
CA MET A 110 -5.09 17.55 38.02
C MET A 110 -4.92 18.94 38.60
#